data_AF-A0A945A9V5-F1
#
_entry.id   AF-A0A945A9V5-F1
#
_cell.length_a   1.000
_cell.length_b   1.000
_cell.length_c   1.000
_cell.angle_alpha   90.00
_cell.angle_beta   90.00
_cell.angle_gamma   90.00
#
_symmetry.space_group_name_H-M   'P 1'
#
loop_
_entity.id
_entity.type
_entity.pdbx_description
1 polymer ?
#
loop_
_entity_poly.entity_id
_entity_poly.type
_entity_poly.pdbx_seq_one_letter_code
_entity_poly.pdbx_strand_id
1 'polypeptide(L)'
;MPSPDQTIRSYSPEELRMLAAEGKLKGPGVERLARLHPATSQNHTISQLAFEKRFSHVPCWTDPHNLLNTFLDLVKLHSPSQREQSVAKYLIQKLKTIGFEDIEQDPYGNIIAQKPARDTQTVNLMFTAHMDCVYPGGNAPVTPCFHASGEIRTNGANSLGADDKAGITSILAALDYMHKAQLPHGDIRVVFTVQEELGYRGIKQI
;
A
#
# COMPACT_ATOMS: atom_id res chain seq x y z
N MET A 1 -6.48 6.14 32.37
CA MET A 1 -6.22 7.48 31.82
C MET A 1 -4.72 7.57 31.54
N PRO A 2 -4.24 7.61 30.29
CA PRO A 2 -2.84 7.96 30.03
C PRO A 2 -2.64 9.46 30.30
N SER A 3 -1.46 9.84 30.80
CA SER A 3 -1.16 11.20 31.25
C SER A 3 -1.05 12.21 30.07
N PRO A 4 -1.29 13.52 30.30
CA PRO A 4 -1.44 14.52 29.24
C PRO A 4 -0.13 15.05 28.65
N ASP A 5 1.04 14.45 28.91
CA ASP A 5 2.33 15.07 28.58
C ASP A 5 3.33 14.11 27.94
N GLN A 6 2.90 13.41 26.89
CA GLN A 6 3.82 12.92 25.87
C GLN A 6 3.58 13.72 24.60
N THR A 7 4.04 14.97 24.63
CA THR A 7 4.35 15.70 23.40
C THR A 7 5.13 14.77 22.48
N ILE A 8 4.60 14.51 21.29
CA ILE A 8 5.30 13.74 20.26
C ILE A 8 6.56 14.53 19.92
N ARG A 9 7.67 14.18 20.56
CA ARG A 9 8.97 14.76 20.27
C ARG A 9 9.53 14.04 19.06
N SER A 10 9.68 14.75 17.95
CA SER A 10 10.54 14.30 16.86
C SER A 10 11.98 14.34 17.37
N TYR A 11 12.66 13.21 17.26
CA TYR A 11 14.10 13.14 17.55
C TYR A 11 14.85 13.20 16.24
N SER A 12 15.82 14.09 16.16
CA SER A 12 16.80 14.07 15.08
C SER A 12 17.59 12.74 15.10
N PRO A 13 18.18 12.33 13.97
CA PRO A 13 19.04 11.15 13.93
C PRO A 13 20.20 11.20 14.94
N GLU A 14 20.73 12.38 15.26
CA GLU A 14 21.78 12.56 16.27
C GLU A 14 21.27 12.37 17.70
N GLU A 15 20.09 12.90 18.04
CA GLU A 15 19.47 12.68 19.35
C GLU A 15 19.18 11.19 19.59
N LEU A 16 18.71 10.46 18.57
CA LEU A 16 18.49 9.01 18.66
C LEU A 16 19.79 8.24 18.89
N ARG A 17 20.92 8.68 18.28
CA ARG A 17 22.24 8.08 18.51
C ARG A 17 22.72 8.31 19.94
N MET A 18 22.56 9.51 20.46
CA MET A 18 22.92 9.82 21.85
C MET A 18 22.11 8.98 22.84
N LEU A 19 20.79 8.90 22.65
CA LEU A 19 19.92 8.10 23.52
C LEU A 19 20.24 6.59 23.44
N ALA A 20 20.67 6.09 22.28
CA ALA A 20 21.16 4.72 22.12
C ALA A 20 22.50 4.51 22.84
N ALA A 21 23.45 5.44 22.71
CA ALA A 21 24.76 5.37 23.34
C ALA A 21 24.68 5.46 24.88
N GLU A 22 23.72 6.23 25.39
CA GLU A 22 23.41 6.33 26.82
C GLU A 22 22.60 5.14 27.36
N GLY A 23 22.27 4.14 26.53
CA GLY A 23 21.51 2.95 26.92
C GLY A 23 20.04 3.23 27.28
N LYS A 24 19.52 4.40 26.91
CA LYS A 24 18.14 4.83 27.18
C LYS A 24 17.13 4.28 26.18
N LEU A 25 17.58 3.77 25.04
CA LEU A 25 16.76 3.05 24.05
C LEU A 25 16.91 1.53 24.24
N LYS A 26 15.82 0.77 24.10
CA LYS A 26 15.79 -0.70 24.20
C LYS A 26 15.05 -1.30 23.01
N GLY A 27 15.59 -2.36 22.42
CA GLY A 27 14.95 -3.13 21.34
C GLY A 27 15.93 -3.62 20.27
N PRO A 28 15.56 -4.62 19.46
CA PRO A 28 16.43 -5.15 18.41
C PRO A 28 16.82 -4.06 17.41
N GLY A 29 18.12 -3.84 17.23
CA GLY A 29 18.67 -2.83 16.31
C GLY A 29 19.11 -1.52 16.95
N VAL A 30 18.88 -1.30 18.25
CA VAL A 30 19.40 -0.12 18.97
C VAL A 30 20.93 -0.09 18.96
N GLU A 31 21.57 -1.25 19.14
CA GLU A 31 23.02 -1.46 19.04
C GLU A 31 23.63 -1.06 17.69
N ARG A 32 22.81 -0.96 16.63
CA ARG A 32 23.24 -0.50 15.30
C ARG A 32 23.19 1.03 15.17
N LEU A 33 22.32 1.72 15.92
CA LEU A 33 22.20 3.18 15.88
C LEU A 33 23.48 3.87 16.37
N ALA A 34 24.08 3.37 17.46
CA ALA A 34 25.32 3.91 18.02
C ALA A 34 26.55 3.76 17.10
N ARG A 35 26.50 2.87 16.10
CA ARG A 35 27.65 2.51 15.23
C ARG A 35 27.61 3.13 13.83
N LEU A 36 26.63 3.98 13.54
CA LEU A 36 26.52 4.63 12.22
C LEU A 36 27.53 5.78 12.11
N HIS A 37 28.63 5.55 11.38
CA HIS A 37 29.56 6.63 11.00
C HIS A 37 28.87 7.68 10.10
N PRO A 38 29.31 8.95 10.16
CA PRO A 38 28.71 10.02 9.38
C PRO A 38 29.17 9.90 7.92
N ALA A 39 28.24 9.57 7.02
CA ALA A 39 28.44 9.71 5.59
C ALA A 39 27.40 10.72 5.06
N THR A 40 27.91 11.94 4.91
CA THR A 40 27.53 12.98 3.93
C THR A 40 26.10 13.52 3.92
N SER A 41 26.05 14.82 4.15
CA SER A 41 24.97 15.76 3.90
C SER A 41 24.46 15.71 2.45
N GLN A 42 23.39 14.97 2.19
CA GLN A 42 22.31 15.36 1.26
C GLN A 42 21.01 14.75 1.77
N ASN A 43 19.94 15.54 1.78
CA ASN A 43 18.62 15.20 2.31
C ASN A 43 17.97 13.99 1.59
N HIS A 44 18.39 12.78 1.95
CA HIS A 44 17.65 11.56 1.66
C HIS A 44 16.96 11.09 2.94
N THR A 45 15.62 11.12 2.92
CA THR A 45 14.78 10.64 4.02
C THR A 45 15.12 9.18 4.31
N ILE A 46 15.35 8.88 5.59
CA ILE A 46 15.81 7.57 6.12
C ILE A 46 14.90 6.39 5.73
N SER A 47 13.72 6.62 5.15
CA SER A 47 12.78 5.59 4.68
C SER A 47 13.30 4.74 3.51
N GLN A 48 14.14 5.28 2.62
CA GLN A 48 14.58 4.56 1.43
C GLN A 48 15.69 3.54 1.74
N LEU A 49 16.79 4.01 2.34
CA LEU A 49 17.95 3.18 2.67
C LEU A 49 17.65 2.08 3.71
N ALA A 50 16.79 2.35 4.70
CA ALA A 50 16.38 1.35 5.69
C ALA A 50 15.46 0.28 5.09
N PHE A 51 14.64 0.66 4.11
CA PHE A 51 13.79 -0.26 3.37
C PHE A 51 14.63 -1.13 2.41
N GLU A 52 15.49 -0.52 1.60
CA GLU A 52 16.38 -1.23 0.67
C GLU A 52 17.25 -2.28 1.37
N LYS A 53 17.83 -1.94 2.54
CA LYS A 53 18.64 -2.90 3.32
C LYS A 53 17.87 -4.10 3.85
N ARG A 54 16.55 -4.00 4.05
CA ARG A 54 15.72 -5.06 4.63
C ARG A 54 15.17 -6.03 3.58
N PHE A 55 15.04 -5.58 2.33
CA PHE A 55 14.41 -6.36 1.24
C PHE A 55 15.36 -6.69 0.07
N SER A 56 16.62 -6.21 0.07
CA SER A 56 17.61 -6.42 -1.01
C SER A 56 17.99 -7.88 -1.32
N HIS A 57 17.57 -8.86 -0.52
CA HIS A 57 17.90 -10.28 -0.73
C HIS A 57 16.75 -11.09 -1.34
N VAL A 58 15.55 -10.50 -1.47
CA VAL A 58 14.46 -11.06 -2.26
C VAL A 58 14.40 -10.24 -3.55
N PRO A 59 14.48 -10.84 -4.75
CA PRO A 59 14.23 -10.09 -5.97
C PRO A 59 12.79 -9.54 -5.88
N CYS A 60 12.64 -8.26 -5.53
CA CYS A 60 11.36 -7.59 -5.66
C CYS A 60 11.21 -7.29 -7.15
N TRP A 61 10.34 -8.07 -7.80
CA TRP A 61 10.02 -7.93 -9.22
C TRP A 61 9.33 -6.59 -9.52
N THR A 62 8.95 -5.85 -8.47
CA THR A 62 8.30 -4.54 -8.50
C THR A 62 9.18 -3.51 -7.79
N ASP A 63 9.20 -2.28 -8.31
CA ASP A 63 9.87 -1.16 -7.63
C ASP A 63 9.20 -0.94 -6.27
N PRO A 64 9.94 -1.14 -5.15
CA PRO A 64 9.37 -1.03 -3.82
C PRO A 64 8.88 0.38 -3.50
N HIS A 65 9.46 1.41 -4.11
CA HIS A 65 9.00 2.78 -3.96
C HIS A 65 7.64 2.97 -4.60
N ASN A 66 7.46 2.44 -5.81
CA ASN A 66 6.19 2.51 -6.52
C ASN A 66 5.10 1.71 -5.78
N LEU A 67 5.45 0.53 -5.24
CA LEU A 67 4.54 -0.27 -4.42
C LEU A 67 4.08 0.51 -3.19
N LEU A 68 5.02 1.06 -2.42
CA LEU A 68 4.71 1.83 -1.22
C LEU A 68 3.91 3.09 -1.54
N ASN A 69 4.30 3.85 -2.57
CA ASN A 69 3.58 5.06 -2.95
C ASN A 69 2.15 4.75 -3.40
N THR A 70 1.96 3.68 -4.18
CA THR A 70 0.62 3.21 -4.60
C THR A 70 -0.24 2.89 -3.37
N PHE A 71 0.30 2.17 -2.39
CA PHE A 71 -0.41 1.89 -1.14
C PHE A 71 -0.76 3.17 -0.39
N LEU A 72 0.20 4.08 -0.21
CA LEU A 72 0.01 5.33 0.52
C LEU A 72 -1.01 6.26 -0.17
N ASP A 73 -1.05 6.27 -1.49
CA ASP A 73 -2.06 7.01 -2.25
C ASP A 73 -3.45 6.42 -2.03
N LEU A 74 -3.58 5.09 -2.12
CA LEU A 74 -4.85 4.39 -1.91
C LEU A 74 -5.42 4.60 -0.50
N VAL A 75 -4.61 4.44 0.55
CA VAL A 75 -5.10 4.57 1.95
C VAL A 75 -5.57 5.99 2.28
N LYS A 76 -5.03 7.00 1.59
CA LYS A 76 -5.49 8.40 1.73
C LYS A 76 -6.82 8.67 1.01
N LEU A 77 -7.21 7.84 0.04
CA LEU A 77 -8.53 7.93 -0.58
C LEU A 77 -9.59 7.42 0.40
N HIS A 78 -10.49 8.30 0.83
CA HIS A 78 -11.61 7.89 1.66
C HIS A 78 -12.62 7.07 0.85
N SER A 79 -12.88 5.83 1.25
CA SER A 79 -13.72 4.87 0.52
C SER A 79 -14.53 3.98 1.47
N PRO A 80 -15.39 4.53 2.35
CA PRO A 80 -16.29 3.69 3.13
C PRO A 80 -17.26 2.97 2.18
N SER A 81 -17.84 1.84 2.61
CA SER A 81 -18.83 1.12 1.81
C SER A 81 -19.93 2.07 1.32
N GLN A 82 -20.34 1.92 0.06
CA GLN A 82 -21.25 2.80 -0.70
C GLN A 82 -20.65 4.14 -1.19
N ARG A 83 -19.38 4.45 -0.88
CA ARG A 83 -18.69 5.67 -1.31
C ARG A 83 -17.31 5.39 -1.91
N GLU A 84 -17.19 4.29 -2.66
CA GLU A 84 -15.96 3.77 -3.23
C GLU A 84 -15.48 4.54 -4.48
N GLN A 85 -16.25 5.52 -4.98
CA GLN A 85 -16.00 6.18 -6.27
C GLN A 85 -14.62 6.84 -6.40
N SER A 86 -14.03 7.30 -5.30
CA SER A 86 -12.68 7.90 -5.28
C SER A 86 -11.61 6.86 -5.65
N VAL A 87 -11.68 5.68 -5.03
CA VAL A 87 -10.82 4.53 -5.31
C VAL A 87 -11.13 3.98 -6.70
N ALA A 88 -12.41 3.87 -7.08
CA ALA A 88 -12.78 3.39 -8.41
C ALA A 88 -12.15 4.23 -9.54
N LYS A 89 -12.24 5.56 -9.44
CA LYS A 89 -11.59 6.47 -10.41
C LYS A 89 -10.07 6.28 -10.47
N TYR A 90 -9.43 6.14 -9.31
CA TYR A 90 -7.99 5.88 -9.22
C TYR A 90 -7.62 4.57 -9.94
N LEU A 91 -8.38 3.50 -9.69
CA LEU A 91 -8.12 2.17 -10.25
C LEU A 91 -8.33 2.11 -11.75
N ILE A 92 -9.42 2.71 -12.26
CA ILE A 92 -9.64 2.82 -13.71
C ILE A 92 -8.46 3.52 -14.37
N GLN A 93 -7.95 4.61 -13.79
CA GLN A 93 -6.81 5.32 -14.35
C GLN A 93 -5.53 4.47 -14.30
N LYS A 94 -5.27 3.76 -13.19
CA LYS A 94 -4.10 2.87 -13.08
C LYS A 94 -4.17 1.70 -14.05
N LEU A 95 -5.31 1.04 -14.18
CA LEU A 95 -5.50 -0.06 -15.14
C LEU A 95 -5.25 0.39 -16.58
N LYS A 96 -5.72 1.59 -16.97
CA LYS A 96 -5.40 2.18 -18.28
C LYS A 96 -3.90 2.35 -18.50
N THR A 97 -3.16 2.81 -17.49
CA THR A 97 -1.69 2.94 -17.59
C THR A 97 -0.96 1.60 -17.70
N ILE A 98 -1.60 0.50 -17.28
CA ILE A 98 -1.10 -0.88 -17.36
C ILE A 98 -1.58 -1.56 -18.68
N GLY A 99 -2.19 -0.78 -19.57
CA GLY A 99 -2.64 -1.23 -20.89
C GLY A 99 -3.88 -2.13 -20.84
N PHE A 100 -4.75 -1.98 -19.84
CA PHE A 100 -6.11 -2.49 -19.93
C PHE A 100 -6.94 -1.53 -20.79
N GLU A 101 -7.59 -2.06 -21.82
CA GLU A 101 -8.44 -1.30 -22.75
C GLU A 101 -9.92 -1.58 -22.51
N ASP A 102 -10.26 -2.82 -22.13
CA ASP A 102 -11.60 -3.23 -21.72
C ASP A 102 -11.73 -3.07 -20.20
N ILE A 103 -12.38 -1.98 -19.78
CA ILE A 103 -12.64 -1.66 -18.38
C ILE A 103 -14.09 -1.16 -18.26
N GLU A 104 -14.90 -1.90 -17.54
CA GLU A 104 -16.29 -1.56 -17.22
C GLU A 104 -16.41 -1.23 -15.73
N GLN A 105 -17.30 -0.28 -15.41
CA GLN A 105 -17.84 -0.15 -14.07
C GLN A 105 -19.32 -0.53 -14.13
N ASP A 106 -19.70 -1.60 -13.43
CA ASP A 106 -21.07 -2.10 -13.45
C ASP A 106 -22.03 -1.13 -12.73
N PRO A 107 -23.36 -1.31 -12.85
CA PRO A 107 -24.33 -0.43 -12.18
C PRO A 107 -24.24 -0.41 -10.65
N TYR A 108 -23.63 -1.44 -10.04
CA TYR A 108 -23.44 -1.52 -8.59
C TYR A 108 -22.16 -0.80 -8.14
N GLY A 109 -21.25 -0.52 -9.07
CA GLY A 109 -20.00 0.21 -8.86
C GLY A 109 -18.75 -0.68 -8.89
N ASN A 110 -18.88 -2.00 -9.13
CA ASN A 110 -17.73 -2.89 -9.28
C ASN A 110 -16.95 -2.54 -10.54
N ILE A 111 -15.63 -2.64 -10.50
CA ILE A 111 -14.79 -2.52 -11.70
C ILE A 111 -14.48 -3.92 -12.23
N ILE A 112 -14.75 -4.14 -13.51
CA ILE A 112 -14.40 -5.36 -14.23
C ILE A 112 -13.50 -4.97 -15.38
N ALA A 113 -12.26 -5.45 -15.37
CA ALA A 113 -11.28 -5.16 -16.41
C ALA A 113 -10.75 -6.45 -17.03
N GLN A 114 -10.56 -6.44 -18.34
CA GLN A 114 -10.10 -7.60 -19.10
C GLN A 114 -8.90 -7.23 -19.97
N LYS A 115 -7.98 -8.18 -20.10
CA LYS A 115 -6.84 -8.11 -21.00
C LYS A 115 -6.72 -9.43 -21.76
N PRO A 116 -6.71 -9.42 -23.10
CA PRO A 116 -6.64 -10.64 -23.89
C PRO A 116 -5.31 -11.37 -23.69
N ALA A 117 -5.34 -12.68 -23.89
CA ALA A 117 -4.15 -13.53 -23.87
C ALA A 117 -3.04 -13.02 -24.82
N ARG A 118 -1.80 -13.11 -24.33
CA ARG A 118 -0.57 -12.99 -25.14
C ARG A 118 -0.03 -14.36 -25.57
N ASP A 119 -0.41 -15.40 -24.84
CA ASP A 119 -0.10 -16.79 -25.15
C ASP A 119 -1.31 -17.65 -24.80
N THR A 120 -1.88 -18.33 -25.80
CA THR A 120 -3.07 -19.17 -25.66
C THR A 120 -2.79 -20.52 -24.99
N GLN A 121 -1.53 -20.86 -24.76
CA GLN A 121 -1.13 -22.06 -24.01
C GLN A 121 -0.93 -21.78 -22.51
N THR A 122 -0.87 -20.50 -22.12
CA THR A 122 -0.75 -20.09 -20.72
C THR A 122 -2.12 -20.02 -20.05
N VAL A 123 -2.18 -20.30 -18.75
CA VAL A 123 -3.41 -20.27 -17.96
C VAL A 123 -4.02 -18.86 -17.89
N ASN A 124 -5.35 -18.82 -17.86
CA ASN A 124 -6.10 -17.59 -17.60
C ASN A 124 -6.00 -17.23 -16.10
N LEU A 125 -5.93 -15.94 -15.81
CA LEU A 125 -5.79 -15.41 -14.46
C LEU A 125 -6.98 -14.53 -14.09
N MET A 126 -7.42 -14.64 -12.84
CA MET A 126 -8.38 -13.72 -12.25
C MET A 126 -7.81 -13.16 -10.95
N PHE A 127 -7.81 -11.84 -10.84
CA PHE A 127 -7.47 -11.12 -9.61
C PHE A 127 -8.72 -10.44 -9.05
N THR A 128 -8.86 -10.44 -7.73
CA THR A 128 -9.95 -9.72 -7.06
C THR A 128 -9.46 -9.10 -5.75
N ALA A 129 -10.01 -7.94 -5.43
CA ALA A 129 -9.83 -7.22 -4.17
C ALA A 129 -11.02 -6.27 -3.97
N HIS A 130 -11.31 -5.87 -2.74
CA HIS A 130 -12.42 -4.95 -2.46
C HIS A 130 -11.94 -3.50 -2.26
N MET A 131 -12.76 -2.55 -2.70
CA MET A 131 -12.43 -1.11 -2.71
C MET A 131 -12.84 -0.39 -1.44
N ASP A 132 -13.80 -0.94 -0.70
CA ASP A 132 -14.29 -0.33 0.53
C ASP A 132 -13.39 -0.62 1.73
N CYS A 133 -13.51 0.22 2.77
CA CYS A 133 -12.89 -0.05 4.06
C CYS A 133 -13.84 0.38 5.18
N VAL A 134 -13.62 -0.16 6.38
CA VAL A 134 -14.31 0.31 7.59
C VAL A 134 -13.60 1.54 8.18
N TYR A 135 -14.34 2.62 8.44
CA TYR A 135 -13.80 3.88 8.98
C TYR A 135 -14.44 4.26 10.33
N PRO A 136 -13.96 3.73 11.47
CA PRO A 136 -14.47 4.07 12.80
C PRO A 136 -14.37 5.57 13.14
N GLY A 137 -13.40 6.27 12.54
CA GLY A 137 -13.23 7.72 12.65
C GLY A 137 -14.13 8.55 11.73
N GLY A 138 -15.08 7.90 11.03
CA GLY A 138 -15.95 8.55 10.06
C GLY A 138 -15.15 9.16 8.91
N ASN A 139 -15.25 10.49 8.75
CA ASN A 139 -14.55 11.23 7.70
C ASN A 139 -13.16 11.76 8.13
N ALA A 140 -12.67 11.41 9.33
CA ALA A 140 -11.32 11.78 9.72
C ALA A 140 -10.29 11.20 8.72
N PRO A 141 -9.31 12.00 8.26
CA PRO A 141 -8.37 11.55 7.25
C PRO A 141 -7.49 10.42 7.79
N VAL A 142 -7.22 9.43 6.94
CA VAL A 142 -6.21 8.41 7.23
C VAL A 142 -4.84 9.05 7.15
N THR A 143 -4.10 9.02 8.26
CA THR A 143 -2.72 9.52 8.33
C THR A 143 -1.78 8.34 8.57
N PRO A 144 -1.12 7.80 7.52
CA PRO A 144 -0.17 6.70 7.67
C PRO A 144 1.05 7.12 8.49
N CYS A 145 1.49 6.25 9.40
CA CYS A 145 2.66 6.43 10.25
C CYS A 145 3.60 5.22 10.11
N PHE A 146 4.88 5.49 9.90
CA PHE A 146 5.92 4.45 9.81
C PHE A 146 6.47 4.15 11.20
N HIS A 147 6.40 2.89 11.60
CA HIS A 147 6.98 2.43 12.86
C HIS A 147 8.38 1.86 12.64
N ALA A 148 9.24 2.01 13.66
CA ALA A 148 10.60 1.46 13.64
C ALA A 148 10.62 -0.08 13.49
N SER A 149 9.52 -0.76 13.82
CA SER A 149 9.32 -2.19 13.57
C SER A 149 9.28 -2.56 12.08
N GLY A 150 8.98 -1.60 11.20
CA GLY A 150 8.74 -1.79 9.77
C GLY A 150 7.26 -1.80 9.39
N GLU A 151 6.36 -1.61 10.35
CA GLU A 151 4.91 -1.58 10.12
C GLU A 151 4.44 -0.18 9.69
N ILE A 152 3.39 -0.15 8.86
CA ILE A 152 2.63 1.06 8.57
C ILE A 152 1.35 0.99 9.42
N ARG A 153 1.11 2.01 10.25
CA ARG A 153 -0.10 2.14 11.08
C ARG A 153 -0.74 3.51 10.83
N THR A 154 -1.75 3.86 11.61
CA THR A 154 -2.32 5.21 11.60
C THR A 154 -2.00 5.95 12.90
N ASN A 155 -2.26 7.26 12.91
CA ASN A 155 -2.27 8.07 14.14
C ASN A 155 -3.45 7.75 15.09
N GLY A 156 -4.24 6.71 14.81
CA GLY A 156 -5.39 6.31 15.62
C GLY A 156 -6.69 7.07 15.32
N ALA A 157 -6.68 8.12 14.50
CA ALA A 157 -7.90 8.87 14.15
C ALA A 157 -8.85 8.06 13.26
N ASN A 158 -8.33 7.10 12.49
CA ASN A 158 -9.12 6.20 11.66
C ASN A 158 -8.36 4.88 11.42
N SER A 159 -9.04 3.88 10.84
CA SER A 159 -8.37 2.66 10.36
C SER A 159 -7.42 2.98 9.20
N LEU A 160 -6.48 2.08 8.92
CA LEU A 160 -5.54 2.26 7.79
C LEU A 160 -6.20 1.99 6.43
N GLY A 161 -7.22 1.12 6.40
CA GLY A 161 -7.73 0.54 5.16
C GLY A 161 -6.72 -0.38 4.46
N ALA A 162 -5.83 -1.02 5.23
CA ALA A 162 -4.90 -2.00 4.67
C ALA A 162 -5.64 -3.20 4.07
N ASP A 163 -6.68 -3.65 4.78
CA ASP A 163 -7.73 -4.50 4.22
C ASP A 163 -8.70 -3.61 3.43
N ASP A 164 -8.80 -3.70 2.09
CA ASP A 164 -7.98 -4.54 1.17
C ASP A 164 -7.12 -3.73 0.19
N LYS A 165 -6.73 -2.50 0.56
CA LYS A 165 -5.86 -1.68 -0.29
C LYS A 165 -4.46 -2.24 -0.44
N ALA A 166 -4.01 -3.10 0.47
CA ALA A 166 -2.78 -3.86 0.31
C ALA A 166 -2.91 -4.93 -0.81
N GLY A 167 -4.06 -5.62 -0.89
CA GLY A 167 -4.37 -6.55 -1.98
C GLY A 167 -4.44 -5.84 -3.32
N ILE A 168 -5.19 -4.72 -3.39
CA ILE A 168 -5.25 -3.85 -4.56
C ILE A 168 -3.84 -3.44 -5.02
N THR A 169 -3.01 -2.97 -4.09
CA THR A 169 -1.64 -2.52 -4.40
C THR A 169 -0.80 -3.65 -4.98
N SER A 170 -0.92 -4.86 -4.41
CA SER A 170 -0.18 -6.04 -4.87
C SER A 170 -0.62 -6.47 -6.28
N ILE A 171 -1.93 -6.45 -6.55
CA ILE A 171 -2.50 -6.73 -7.87
C ILE A 171 -1.98 -5.72 -8.91
N LEU A 172 -2.08 -4.42 -8.62
CA LEU A 172 -1.60 -3.38 -9.54
C LEU A 172 -0.11 -3.53 -9.84
N ALA A 173 0.71 -3.84 -8.83
CA ALA A 173 2.14 -4.01 -9.01
C ALA A 173 2.49 -5.25 -9.84
N ALA A 174 1.80 -6.37 -9.62
CA ALA A 174 1.96 -7.58 -10.43
C ALA A 174 1.58 -7.32 -11.89
N LEU A 175 0.44 -6.68 -12.14
CA LEU A 175 -0.03 -6.36 -13.48
C LEU A 175 0.89 -5.37 -14.21
N ASP A 176 1.39 -4.34 -13.51
CA ASP A 176 2.35 -3.37 -14.04
C ASP A 176 3.66 -4.06 -14.43
N TYR A 177 4.18 -4.97 -13.60
CA TYR A 177 5.36 -5.75 -13.92
C TYR A 177 5.14 -6.65 -15.15
N MET A 178 4.04 -7.43 -15.16
CA MET A 178 3.69 -8.29 -16.30
C MET A 178 3.58 -7.48 -17.59
N HIS A 179 2.98 -6.29 -17.53
CA HIS A 179 2.87 -5.39 -18.67
C HIS A 179 4.22 -4.86 -19.13
N LYS A 180 5.05 -4.33 -18.24
CA LYS A 180 6.36 -3.76 -18.60
C LYS A 180 7.35 -4.80 -19.11
N ALA A 181 7.39 -5.97 -18.47
CA ALA A 181 8.25 -7.09 -18.88
C ALA A 181 7.67 -7.87 -20.08
N GLN A 182 6.46 -7.52 -20.54
CA GLN A 182 5.76 -8.17 -21.66
C GLN A 182 5.68 -9.70 -21.47
N LEU A 183 5.42 -10.14 -20.24
CA LEU A 183 5.39 -11.58 -19.92
C LEU A 183 4.29 -12.31 -20.69
N PRO A 184 4.51 -13.56 -21.11
CA PRO A 184 3.44 -14.40 -21.66
C PRO A 184 2.38 -14.63 -20.58
N HIS A 185 1.10 -14.52 -20.97
CA HIS A 185 -0.04 -14.74 -20.10
C HIS A 185 -1.26 -15.15 -20.92
N GLY A 186 -2.16 -15.95 -20.32
CA GLY A 186 -3.51 -16.18 -20.83
C GLY A 186 -4.39 -14.94 -20.66
N ASP A 187 -5.71 -15.09 -20.76
CA ASP A 187 -6.62 -13.97 -20.49
C ASP A 187 -6.50 -13.55 -19.02
N ILE A 188 -6.47 -12.23 -18.79
CA ILE A 188 -6.44 -11.67 -17.44
C ILE A 188 -7.75 -10.95 -17.19
N ARG A 189 -8.43 -11.32 -16.10
CA ARG A 189 -9.57 -10.59 -15.55
C ARG A 189 -9.21 -9.99 -14.19
N VAL A 190 -9.58 -8.74 -13.98
CA VAL A 190 -9.42 -8.05 -12.69
C VAL A 190 -10.79 -7.56 -12.27
N VAL A 191 -11.19 -7.90 -11.05
CA VAL A 191 -12.46 -7.48 -10.47
C VAL A 191 -12.19 -6.73 -9.18
N PHE A 192 -12.51 -5.44 -9.13
CA PHE A 192 -12.48 -4.68 -7.87
C PHE A 192 -13.90 -4.47 -7.38
N THR A 193 -14.24 -5.09 -6.24
CA THR A 193 -15.62 -5.12 -5.75
C THR A 193 -15.92 -3.96 -4.81
N VAL A 194 -17.21 -3.59 -4.72
CA VAL A 194 -17.72 -2.66 -3.69
C VAL A 194 -18.42 -3.40 -2.56
N GLN A 195 -18.59 -2.72 -1.42
CA GLN A 195 -19.43 -3.16 -0.31
C GLN A 195 -19.15 -4.61 0.17
N GLU A 196 -17.88 -5.00 0.24
CA GLU A 196 -17.46 -6.28 0.83
C GLU A 196 -17.81 -6.30 2.32
N GLU A 197 -17.49 -5.20 3.00
CA GLU A 197 -17.63 -5.01 4.45
C GLU A 197 -19.12 -4.99 4.89
N LEU A 198 -20.05 -4.88 3.93
CA LEU A 198 -21.50 -4.96 4.14
C LEU A 198 -22.10 -6.31 3.72
N GLY A 199 -21.28 -7.36 3.71
CA GLY A 199 -21.69 -8.74 3.45
C GLY A 199 -21.59 -9.15 1.99
N TYR A 200 -20.46 -8.81 1.35
CA TYR A 200 -20.11 -9.24 -0.02
C TYR A 200 -21.13 -8.77 -1.06
N ARG A 201 -21.63 -7.55 -0.95
CA ARG A 201 -22.76 -7.11 -1.78
C ARG A 201 -22.36 -6.93 -3.24
N GLY A 202 -21.18 -6.35 -3.49
CA GLY A 202 -20.67 -6.11 -4.84
C GLY A 202 -20.49 -7.40 -5.62
N ILE A 203 -19.75 -8.37 -5.06
CA ILE A 203 -19.47 -9.64 -5.76
C ILE A 203 -20.73 -10.45 -6.10
N LYS A 204 -21.84 -10.26 -5.37
CA LYS A 204 -23.12 -10.93 -5.65
C LYS A 204 -23.83 -10.40 -6.91
N GLN A 205 -23.34 -9.33 -7.51
CA GLN A 205 -23.92 -8.72 -8.72
C GLN A 205 -23.16 -9.06 -10.01
N ILE A 206 -22.05 -9.79 -9.91
CA ILE A 206 -21.17 -10.18 -11.03
C ILE A 206 -21.46 -11.63 -11.41
#